data_AF-A0A7C6A2B1-F1
#
_entry.id   AF-A0A7C6A2B1-F1
#
_cell.length_a   1.000
_cell.length_b   1.000
_cell.length_c   1.000
_cell.angle_alpha   90.00
_cell.angle_beta   90.00
_cell.angle_gamma   90.00
#
_symmetry.space_group_name_H-M   'P 1'
#
loop_
_entity.id
_entity.type
_entity.pdbx_description
1 polymer ?
#
loop_
_entity_poly.entity_id
_entity_poly.type
_entity_poly.pdbx_seq_one_letter_code
_entity_poly.pdbx_strand_id
1 'polypeptide(L)' 'MAMNKQELAARLARQSKLTKAAAADQLDSLVHEILRRLRKGQAVPLPGLGTFMPGPKVAFRFEAKPASRRRKK' A
#
# COMPACT_ATOMS: atom_id res chain seq x y z
N MET A 1 -14.40 -9.97 -3.91
CA MET A 1 -14.48 -8.71 -4.68
C MET A 1 -13.14 -8.01 -4.54
N ALA A 2 -12.36 -7.95 -5.61
CA ALA A 2 -11.03 -7.35 -5.60
C ALA A 2 -11.14 -5.82 -5.66
N MET A 3 -10.38 -5.14 -4.82
CA MET A 3 -10.35 -3.67 -4.79
C MET A 3 -9.56 -3.20 -6.03
N ASN A 4 -10.24 -2.66 -7.03
CA ASN A 4 -9.60 -2.20 -8.27
C ASN A 4 -8.92 -0.84 -8.06
N LYS A 5 -7.89 -0.53 -8.87
CA LYS A 5 -7.14 0.75 -8.82
C LYS A 5 -8.06 1.97 -8.75
N GLN A 6 -9.18 1.94 -9.48
CA GLN A 6 -10.15 3.04 -9.53
C GLN A 6 -10.86 3.28 -8.19
N GLU A 7 -11.16 2.22 -7.44
CA GLU A 7 -11.80 2.30 -6.12
C GLU A 7 -10.85 2.93 -5.09
N LEU A 8 -9.57 2.57 -5.16
CA LEU A 8 -8.53 3.11 -4.29
C LEU A 8 -8.28 4.60 -4.58
N ALA A 9 -8.21 4.98 -5.86
CA ALA A 9 -8.09 6.38 -6.29
C ALA A 9 -9.31 7.22 -5.86
N ALA A 10 -10.53 6.66 -5.96
CA ALA A 10 -11.74 7.36 -5.52
C ALA A 10 -11.77 7.62 -4.01
N ARG A 11 -11.27 6.67 -3.19
CA ARG A 11 -11.13 6.86 -1.74
C ARG A 11 -10.05 7.88 -1.39
N LEU A 12 -8.90 7.84 -2.08
CA LEU A 12 -7.83 8.82 -1.93
C LEU A 12 -8.32 10.24 -2.27
N ALA A 13 -9.04 10.40 -3.38
CA ALA A 13 -9.64 11.67 -3.79
C ALA A 13 -10.59 12.23 -2.72
N ARG A 14 -11.44 11.37 -2.12
CA ARG A 14 -12.37 11.78 -1.05
C ARG A 14 -11.66 12.19 0.23
N GLN A 15 -10.55 11.55 0.59
CA GLN A 15 -9.79 11.90 1.80
C GLN A 15 -8.87 13.11 1.61
N SER A 16 -8.29 13.28 0.42
CA SER A 16 -7.29 14.32 0.14
C SER A 16 -7.87 15.59 -0.51
N LYS A 17 -9.18 15.66 -0.76
CA LYS A 17 -9.87 16.73 -1.53
C LYS A 17 -9.24 16.96 -2.92
N LEU A 18 -8.68 15.91 -3.52
CA LEU A 18 -8.08 15.97 -4.86
C LEU A 18 -9.09 15.57 -5.93
N THR A 19 -8.89 16.03 -7.16
CA THR A 19 -9.69 15.57 -8.31
C THR A 19 -9.40 14.09 -8.57
N LYS A 20 -10.39 13.37 -9.13
CA LYS A 20 -10.23 11.92 -9.43
C LYS A 20 -9.02 11.64 -10.33
N ALA A 21 -8.76 12.51 -11.29
CA ALA A 21 -7.59 12.41 -12.18
C ALA A 21 -6.28 12.58 -11.40
N ALA A 22 -6.16 13.64 -10.59
CA ALA A 22 -4.97 13.87 -9.77
C ALA A 22 -4.72 12.75 -8.74
N ALA A 23 -5.79 12.18 -8.17
CA ALA A 23 -5.68 11.03 -7.28
C ALA A 23 -5.24 9.75 -7.99
N ALA A 24 -5.68 9.54 -9.24
CA ALA A 24 -5.24 8.41 -10.07
C ALA A 24 -3.77 8.56 -10.47
N ASP A 25 -3.35 9.76 -10.89
CA ASP A 25 -1.95 10.08 -11.21
C ASP A 25 -1.03 9.90 -10.00
N GLN A 26 -1.43 10.43 -8.84
CA GLN A 26 -0.67 10.23 -7.60
C GLN A 26 -0.56 8.76 -7.25
N LEU A 27 -1.66 8.00 -7.33
CA LEU A 27 -1.64 6.58 -7.02
C LEU A 27 -0.72 5.82 -7.98
N ASP A 28 -0.78 6.11 -9.27
CA ASP A 28 0.06 5.42 -10.25
C ASP A 28 1.54 5.75 -10.06
N SER A 29 1.86 7.03 -9.80
CA SER A 29 3.23 7.45 -9.50
C SER A 29 3.79 6.77 -8.24
N LEU A 30 2.99 6.65 -7.18
CA LEU A 30 3.34 5.95 -5.94
C LEU A 30 3.61 4.46 -6.20
N VAL A 31 2.72 3.80 -6.94
CA VAL A 31 2.89 2.39 -7.34
C VAL A 31 4.16 2.21 -8.18
N HIS A 32 4.40 3.11 -9.13
CA HIS A 32 5.59 3.06 -9.98
C HIS A 32 6.87 3.23 -9.16
N GLU A 33 6.86 4.10 -8.15
CA GLU A 33 8.00 4.29 -7.27
C GLU A 33 8.27 3.06 -6.39
N ILE A 34 7.23 2.45 -5.81
CA ILE A 34 7.36 1.20 -5.05
C ILE A 34 7.98 0.12 -5.95
N LEU A 35 7.47 -0.05 -7.17
CA LEU A 35 8.01 -1.02 -8.14
C LEU A 35 9.46 -0.71 -8.50
N ARG A 36 9.83 0.56 -8.71
CA ARG A 36 11.23 0.96 -8.97
C ARG A 36 12.15 0.55 -7.82
N ARG A 37 11.75 0.80 -6.58
CA ARG A 37 12.54 0.44 -5.39
C ARG A 37 12.66 -1.08 -5.22
N LEU A 38 11.56 -1.82 -5.42
CA LEU A 38 11.58 -3.28 -5.36
C LEU A 38 12.48 -3.91 -6.43
N ARG A 39 12.45 -3.39 -7.67
CA ARG A 39 13.36 -3.82 -8.74
C ARG A 39 14.83 -3.58 -8.41
N LYS A 40 15.14 -2.56 -7.61
CA LYS A 40 16.50 -2.27 -7.13
C LYS A 40 16.92 -3.15 -5.94
N GLY A 41 16.10 -4.11 -5.53
CA GLY A 41 16.40 -4.92 -4.36
C GLY A 41 16.17 -4.20 -3.03
N GLN A 42 15.39 -3.10 -3.02
CA GLN A 42 15.11 -2.34 -1.81
C GLN A 42 13.74 -2.72 -1.25
N ALA A 43 13.69 -3.02 0.05
CA ALA A 43 12.43 -3.19 0.76
C ALA A 43 11.73 -1.83 0.95
N VAL A 44 10.42 -1.81 0.78
CA VAL A 44 9.61 -0.61 0.92
C VAL A 44 8.61 -0.79 2.06
N PRO A 45 8.87 -0.20 3.24
CA PRO A 45 7.91 -0.20 4.34
C PRO A 45 6.78 0.79 4.05
N LEU A 46 5.53 0.35 4.21
CA LEU A 46 4.32 1.17 4.22
C LEU A 46 3.74 1.15 5.65
N PRO A 47 3.97 2.22 6.44
CA PRO A 47 3.48 2.31 7.81
C PRO A 47 1.99 1.99 7.92
N GLY A 48 1.62 1.08 8.85
CA GLY A 48 0.22 0.70 9.10
C GLY A 48 -0.40 -0.26 8.07
N LEU A 49 0.34 -0.65 7.03
CA LEU A 49 -0.06 -1.65 6.03
C LEU A 49 0.86 -2.86 6.06
N GLY A 50 2.18 -2.65 6.03
CA GLY A 50 3.15 -3.71 5.89
C GLY A 50 4.40 -3.31 5.11
N THR A 51 5.24 -4.28 4.75
CA THR A 51 6.48 -4.04 4.00
C THR A 51 6.49 -4.88 2.72
N PHE A 52 6.77 -4.24 1.58
CA PHE A 52 7.10 -4.97 0.35
C PHE A 52 8.56 -5.42 0.40
N MET A 53 8.76 -6.71 0.15
CA MET A 53 10.09 -7.31 0.11
C MET A 53 10.53 -7.55 -1.34
N PRO A 54 11.77 -7.20 -1.69
CA PRO A 54 12.32 -7.49 -3.00
C PRO A 54 12.61 -9.00 -3.13
N GLY A 55 12.39 -9.57 -4.31
CA GLY A 55 12.66 -10.98 -4.56
C GLY A 55 12.09 -11.47 -5.88
N PRO A 56 12.38 -12.73 -6.26
CA PRO A 56 11.89 -13.35 -7.50
C PRO A 56 10.36 -13.50 -7.54
N LYS A 57 9.68 -13.35 -6.40
CA LYS A 57 8.23 -13.30 -6.30
C LYS A 57 7.83 -12.03 -5.55
N VAL A 58 6.72 -11.42 -5.97
CA VAL A 58 6.12 -10.30 -5.25
C VAL A 58 5.72 -10.78 -3.86
N ALA A 59 6.42 -10.28 -2.83
CA ALA A 59 6.16 -10.63 -1.45
C ALA A 59 5.77 -9.36 -0.68
N PHE A 60 4.52 -9.33 -0.19
CA PHE A 60 4.04 -8.28 0.70
C PHE A 60 3.77 -8.87 2.09
N ARG A 61 4.51 -8.38 3.10
CA ARG A 61 4.28 -8.74 4.49
C ARG A 61 3.39 -7.68 5.13
N PHE A 62 2.12 -8.03 5.38
CA PHE A 62 1.25 -7.16 6.18
C PHE A 62 1.84 -6.97 7.57
N GLU A 63 1.76 -5.74 8.08
CA GLU A 63 2.09 -5.45 9.46
C GLU A 63 1.04 -6.15 10.33
N ALA A 64 1.43 -7.22 11.02
CA ALA A 64 0.55 -7.84 11.98
C ALA A 64 0.35 -6.83 13.13
N LYS A 65 -0.86 -6.23 13.21
CA LYS A 65 -1.26 -5.56 14.45
C LYS A 65 -1.01 -6.56 15.59
N PRO A 66 -0.28 -6.20 16.66
CA PRO A 66 -0.11 -7.12 17.77
C PRO A 66 -1.50 -7.53 18.20
N ALA A 67 -1.80 -8.84 18.09
CA ALA A 67 -3.06 -9.38 18.57
C ALA A 67 -3.21 -8.89 20.00
N SER A 68 -4.24 -8.08 20.24
CA SER A 68 -4.58 -7.63 21.58
C SER A 68 -4.72 -8.91 22.41
N ARG A 69 -3.70 -9.16 23.23
CA ARG A 69 -3.63 -10.33 24.11
C ARG A 69 -4.79 -10.15 25.07
N ARG A 70 -5.92 -10.80 24.77
CA ARG A 70 -7.13 -10.82 25.59
C ARG A 70 -6.70 -11.40 26.93
N ARG A 71 -6.37 -10.52 27.89
CA ARG A 71 -6.11 -10.88 29.28
C ARG A 71 -7.41 -11.47 29.81
N LYS A 72 -7.49 -12.80 29.89
CA LYS A 72 -8.39 -13.45 30.84
C LYS A 72 -7.86 -13.12 32.24
N LYS A 73 -8.65 -12.38 33.02
CA LYS A 73 -8.65 -12.47 34.47
C LYS A 73 -10.07 -12.29 34.94
#